data_AF-A0A348NMJ1-F1
#
_entry.id   AF-A0A348NMJ1-F1
#
_cell.length_a   1.000
_cell.length_b   1.000
_cell.length_c   1.000
_cell.angle_alpha   90.00
_cell.angle_beta   90.00
_cell.angle_gamma   90.00
#
_symmetry.space_group_name_H-M   'P 1'
#
loop_
_entity.id
_entity.type
_entity.pdbx_description
1 polymer ?
#
loop_
_entity_poly.entity_id
_entity_poly.type
_entity_poly.pdbx_seq_one_letter_code
_entity_poly.pdbx_strand_id
1 'polypeptide(L)'
;LALCSALAIVGLYLLSFATAVGFIFFAATIYGVSKTYFWPTMLGVVAEQTPKGGALTLNAIAGIGMLSVGILGGPFIGYLQESSVTSAIQVELPAAYEQVTQESDYLLGKYTALNSNALADLTEEDQVQVTNIQERETQGALAKMCMFPAFMLICYIGLILYFKGQGGYKPKVLGGTHSD
;
A
#
# COMPACT_ATOMS: atom_id res chain seq x y z
N LEU A 1 -10.49 -10.44 -6.38
CA LEU A 1 -9.13 -9.91 -6.69
C LEU A 1 -9.16 -8.63 -7.54
N ALA A 2 -9.54 -8.66 -8.82
CA ALA A 2 -9.63 -7.43 -9.63
C ALA A 2 -10.60 -6.39 -9.03
N LEU A 3 -11.82 -6.80 -8.66
CA LEU A 3 -12.77 -5.91 -7.98
C LEU A 3 -12.23 -5.35 -6.66
N CYS A 4 -11.58 -6.19 -5.84
CA CYS A 4 -10.94 -5.75 -4.60
C CYS A 4 -9.86 -4.69 -4.88
N SER A 5 -9.07 -4.87 -5.94
CA SER A 5 -8.04 -3.90 -6.33
C SER A 5 -8.67 -2.58 -6.78
N ALA A 6 -9.75 -2.61 -7.57
CA ALA A 6 -10.49 -1.41 -7.95
C ALA A 6 -11.08 -0.68 -6.74
N LEU A 7 -11.72 -1.40 -5.81
CA LEU A 7 -12.25 -0.80 -4.58
C LEU A 7 -11.14 -0.24 -3.67
N ALA A 8 -9.98 -0.88 -3.62
CA ALA A 8 -8.83 -0.38 -2.87
C ALA A 8 -8.31 0.95 -3.44
N ILE A 9 -8.22 1.07 -4.77
CA ILE A 9 -7.86 2.33 -5.46
C ILE A 9 -8.87 3.41 -5.10
N VAL A 10 -10.17 3.12 -5.25
CA VAL A 10 -11.23 4.09 -4.93
C VAL A 10 -11.15 4.52 -3.46
N GLY A 11 -11.06 3.57 -2.53
CA GLY A 11 -10.99 3.88 -1.10
C GLY A 11 -9.76 4.72 -0.71
N LEU A 12 -8.56 4.37 -1.19
CA LEU A 12 -7.33 5.14 -0.94
C LEU A 12 -7.37 6.52 -1.58
N TYR A 13 -7.87 6.61 -2.81
CA TYR A 13 -8.01 7.89 -3.50
C TYR A 13 -8.99 8.80 -2.75
N LEU A 14 -10.15 8.30 -2.34
CA LEU A 14 -11.10 9.07 -1.54
C LEU A 14 -10.49 9.53 -0.21
N LEU A 15 -9.72 8.67 0.47
CA LEU A 15 -9.03 9.02 1.72
C LEU A 15 -7.97 10.11 1.54
N SER A 16 -7.36 10.21 0.36
CA SER A 16 -6.28 11.19 0.09
C SER A 16 -6.71 12.65 0.16
N PHE A 17 -8.01 12.93 0.09
CA PHE A 17 -8.57 14.29 0.18
C PHE A 17 -9.75 14.40 1.16
N ALA A 18 -10.02 13.35 1.94
CA ALA A 18 -11.16 13.31 2.84
C ALA A 18 -10.94 14.19 4.09
N THR A 19 -11.68 15.29 4.22
CA THR A 19 -11.59 16.19 5.38
C THR A 19 -12.73 16.01 6.38
N ALA A 20 -13.95 15.76 5.91
CA ALA A 20 -15.11 15.58 6.79
C ALA A 20 -15.14 14.19 7.43
N VAL A 21 -15.32 14.11 8.75
CA VAL A 21 -15.32 12.86 9.53
C VAL A 21 -16.23 11.79 8.93
N GLY A 22 -17.47 12.13 8.56
CA GLY A 22 -18.40 11.18 7.94
C GLY A 22 -17.90 10.63 6.60
N PHE A 23 -17.23 11.45 5.80
CA PHE A 23 -16.65 11.02 4.52
C PHE A 23 -15.39 10.17 4.72
N ILE A 24 -14.58 10.46 5.75
CA ILE A 24 -13.44 9.61 6.13
C ILE A 24 -13.92 8.21 6.47
N PHE A 25 -14.97 8.06 7.30
CA PHE A 25 -15.53 6.73 7.62
C PHE A 25 -16.07 6.02 6.38
N PHE A 26 -16.74 6.74 5.48
CA PHE A 26 -17.21 6.17 4.22
C PHE A 26 -16.06 5.66 3.35
N ALA A 27 -15.03 6.49 3.11
CA ALA A 27 -13.86 6.13 2.31
C ALA A 27 -13.07 4.98 2.95
N ALA A 28 -12.86 5.03 4.27
CA ALA A 28 -12.23 3.96 5.04
C ALA A 28 -13.04 2.65 4.98
N THR A 29 -14.36 2.71 4.93
CA THR A 29 -15.20 1.51 4.78
C THR A 29 -15.01 0.86 3.41
N ILE A 30 -14.99 1.66 2.33
CA ILE A 30 -14.70 1.14 0.97
C ILE A 30 -13.33 0.46 0.94
N TYR A 31 -12.31 1.13 1.48
CA TYR A 31 -10.97 0.55 1.58
C TYR A 31 -10.94 -0.71 2.46
N GLY A 32 -11.61 -0.69 3.61
CA GLY A 32 -11.68 -1.80 4.56
C GLY A 32 -12.35 -3.04 3.96
N VAL A 33 -13.48 -2.88 3.27
CA VAL A 33 -14.16 -3.97 2.54
C VAL A 33 -13.20 -4.59 1.54
N SER A 34 -12.50 -3.77 0.76
CA SER A 34 -11.53 -4.27 -0.21
C SER A 34 -10.45 -5.13 0.46
N LYS A 35 -9.89 -4.68 1.58
CA LYS A 35 -8.79 -5.32 2.31
C LYS A 35 -9.23 -6.66 2.92
N THR A 36 -10.44 -6.74 3.47
CA THR A 36 -11.00 -7.95 4.08
C THR A 36 -11.11 -9.11 3.10
N TYR A 37 -11.54 -8.85 1.86
CA TYR A 37 -11.68 -9.90 0.84
C TYR A 37 -10.39 -10.18 0.07
N PHE A 38 -9.44 -9.25 0.07
CA PHE A 38 -8.25 -9.36 -0.76
C PHE A 38 -7.41 -10.59 -0.41
N TRP A 39 -7.04 -10.72 0.86
CA TRP A 39 -6.13 -11.75 1.33
C TRP A 39 -6.73 -13.16 1.25
N PRO A 40 -7.95 -13.43 1.76
CA PRO A 40 -8.54 -14.76 1.68
C PRO A 40 -8.79 -15.22 0.23
N THR A 41 -9.20 -14.31 -0.66
CA THR A 41 -9.44 -14.66 -2.07
C THR A 41 -8.15 -14.94 -2.82
N MET A 42 -7.06 -14.25 -2.50
CA MET A 42 -5.73 -14.52 -3.07
C MET A 42 -5.24 -15.90 -2.64
N LEU A 43 -5.30 -16.20 -1.34
CA LEU A 43 -4.90 -17.51 -0.81
C LEU A 43 -5.79 -18.65 -1.34
N GLY A 44 -7.10 -18.40 -1.55
CA GLY A 44 -8.00 -19.36 -2.18
C GLY A 44 -7.59 -19.71 -3.61
N VAL A 45 -7.26 -18.71 -4.43
CA VAL A 45 -6.75 -18.94 -5.80
C VAL A 45 -5.44 -19.72 -5.77
N VAL A 46 -4.53 -19.42 -4.84
CA VAL A 46 -3.29 -20.18 -4.67
C VAL A 46 -3.61 -21.63 -4.32
N ALA A 47 -4.47 -21.88 -3.33
CA ALA A 47 -4.84 -23.23 -2.92
C ALA A 47 -5.39 -24.06 -4.08
N GLU A 48 -6.26 -23.46 -4.91
CA GLU A 48 -6.86 -24.11 -6.07
C GLU A 48 -5.88 -24.30 -7.24
N GLN A 49 -4.90 -23.41 -7.41
CA GLN A 49 -3.94 -23.47 -8.52
C GLN A 49 -2.65 -24.24 -8.19
N THR A 50 -2.37 -24.48 -6.91
CA THR A 50 -1.22 -25.25 -6.41
C THR A 50 -1.63 -26.31 -5.36
N PRO A 51 -2.57 -27.22 -5.68
CA PRO A 51 -3.12 -28.17 -4.71
C PRO A 51 -2.09 -29.18 -4.17
N LYS A 52 -1.05 -29.52 -4.95
CA LYS A 52 0.05 -30.42 -4.53
C LYS A 52 0.84 -29.87 -3.34
N GLY A 53 0.88 -28.55 -3.18
CA GLY A 53 1.65 -27.88 -2.15
C GLY A 53 0.98 -27.83 -0.78
N GLY A 54 -0.34 -28.04 -0.73
CA GLY A 54 -1.14 -28.07 0.49
C GLY A 54 -0.86 -26.91 1.46
N ALA A 55 -0.93 -27.21 2.75
CA ALA A 55 -0.73 -26.24 3.83
C ALA A 55 0.69 -25.62 3.83
N LEU A 56 1.71 -26.37 3.40
CA LEU A 56 3.09 -25.88 3.38
C LEU A 56 3.24 -24.68 2.42
N THR A 57 2.73 -24.82 1.19
CA THR A 57 2.81 -23.71 0.21
C THR A 57 1.97 -22.50 0.61
N LEU A 58 0.80 -22.73 1.23
CA LEU A 58 -0.05 -21.64 1.71
C LEU A 58 0.62 -20.86 2.84
N ASN A 59 1.20 -21.55 3.82
CA ASN A 59 1.94 -20.91 4.91
C ASN A 59 3.19 -20.19 4.39
N ALA A 60 3.90 -20.76 3.41
CA ALA A 60 5.07 -20.13 2.80
C ALA A 60 4.71 -18.83 2.07
N ILE A 61 3.68 -18.84 1.21
CA ILE A 61 3.22 -17.64 0.50
C ILE A 61 2.69 -16.58 1.47
N ALA A 62 1.94 -16.99 2.49
CA ALA A 62 1.48 -16.06 3.52
C ALA A 62 2.65 -15.43 4.30
N GLY A 63 3.64 -16.24 4.69
CA GLY A 63 4.83 -15.78 5.41
C GLY A 63 5.69 -14.84 4.57
N ILE A 64 5.99 -15.21 3.33
CA ILE A 64 6.75 -14.35 2.40
C ILE A 64 5.99 -13.05 2.13
N GLY A 65 4.67 -13.10 1.99
CA GLY A 65 3.83 -11.92 1.84
C GLY A 65 3.98 -10.95 3.02
N MET A 66 3.87 -11.46 4.25
CA MET A 66 4.01 -10.63 5.45
C MET A 66 5.43 -10.08 5.63
N LEU A 67 6.46 -10.87 5.34
CA LEU A 67 7.85 -10.41 5.34
C LEU A 67 8.07 -9.30 4.30
N SER A 68 7.48 -9.42 3.11
CA SER A 68 7.57 -8.40 2.06
C SER A 68 6.94 -7.08 2.51
N VAL A 69 5.80 -7.13 3.22
CA VAL A 69 5.17 -5.91 3.77
C VAL A 69 6.09 -5.23 4.78
N GLY A 70 6.72 -5.99 5.69
CA GLY A 70 7.58 -5.42 6.73
C GLY A 70 8.91 -4.89 6.19
N ILE A 71 9.60 -5.67 5.36
CA ILE A 71 10.95 -5.38 4.89
C ILE A 71 10.95 -4.34 3.77
N LEU A 72 9.96 -4.40 2.87
CA LEU A 72 9.91 -3.54 1.68
C LEU A 72 8.78 -2.52 1.76
N GLY A 73 7.57 -2.97 2.13
CA GLY A 73 6.37 -2.15 2.09
C GLY A 73 6.42 -0.96 3.04
N GLY A 74 6.67 -1.21 4.33
CA GLY A 74 6.73 -0.17 5.37
C GLY A 74 7.73 0.94 5.05
N PRO A 75 9.02 0.63 4.83
CA PRO A 75 10.03 1.64 4.50
C PRO A 75 9.72 2.41 3.22
N PHE A 76 9.21 1.75 2.18
CA PHE A 76 8.88 2.43 0.92
C PHE A 76 7.65 3.35 1.05
N ILE A 77 6.66 2.96 1.86
CA ILE A 77 5.52 3.83 2.20
C ILE A 77 5.98 5.06 2.98
N GLY A 78 6.89 4.88 3.95
CA GLY A 78 7.51 5.98 4.69
C GLY A 78 8.24 6.94 3.75
N TYR A 79 9.06 6.43 2.84
CA TYR A 79 9.71 7.21 1.78
C TYR A 79 8.70 8.04 0.97
N LEU A 80 7.59 7.45 0.52
CA LEU A 80 6.59 8.18 -0.27
C LEU A 80 5.90 9.30 0.52
N GLN A 81 5.61 9.08 1.80
CA GLN A 81 5.03 10.09 2.69
C GLN A 81 6.03 11.21 2.93
N GLU A 82 7.23 10.87 3.43
CA GLU A 82 8.25 11.86 3.80
C GLU A 82 8.78 12.64 2.61
N SER A 83 8.92 12.01 1.44
CA SER A 83 9.29 12.75 0.22
C SER A 83 8.21 13.75 -0.19
N SER A 84 6.94 13.46 0.06
CA SER A 84 5.85 14.41 -0.22
C SER A 84 5.89 15.59 0.75
N VAL A 85 6.05 15.30 2.04
CA VAL A 85 6.15 16.31 3.11
C VAL A 85 7.37 17.22 2.89
N THR A 86 8.55 16.65 2.72
CA THR A 86 9.80 17.42 2.56
C THR A 86 9.79 18.26 1.29
N SER A 87 9.27 17.74 0.17
CA SER A 87 9.10 18.53 -1.06
C SER A 87 8.18 19.74 -0.85
N ALA A 88 7.09 19.60 -0.11
CA ALA A 88 6.18 20.71 0.17
C ALA A 88 6.83 21.74 1.11
N ILE A 89 7.53 21.31 2.16
CA ILE A 89 8.29 22.20 3.05
C ILE A 89 9.35 22.98 2.26
N GLN A 90 10.03 22.35 1.30
CA GLN A 90 11.03 23.04 0.48
C GLN A 90 10.44 24.22 -0.31
N VAL A 91 9.19 24.09 -0.76
CA VAL A 91 8.50 25.08 -1.58
C VAL A 91 7.81 26.14 -0.71
N GLU A 92 7.15 25.73 0.36
CA GLU A 92 6.32 26.61 1.22
C GLU A 92 7.15 27.29 2.32
N LEU A 93 8.17 26.61 2.85
CA LEU A 93 8.98 27.04 4.00
C LEU A 93 10.49 26.81 3.75
N PRO A 94 11.09 27.43 2.72
CA PRO A 94 12.49 27.19 2.35
C PRO A 94 13.47 27.54 3.48
N ALA A 95 13.14 28.49 4.35
CA ALA A 95 13.98 28.88 5.49
C ALA A 95 14.04 27.82 6.61
N ALA A 96 12.95 27.05 6.77
CA ALA A 96 12.87 25.96 7.74
C ALA A 96 13.36 24.63 7.17
N TYR A 97 13.38 24.46 5.84
CA TYR A 97 13.70 23.20 5.17
C TYR A 97 15.00 22.56 5.65
N GLU A 98 16.13 23.27 5.65
CA GLU A 98 17.40 22.68 6.10
C GLU A 98 17.44 22.38 7.60
N GLN A 99 16.62 23.09 8.40
CA GLN A 99 16.57 22.89 9.85
C GLN A 99 15.76 21.64 10.22
N VAL A 100 14.68 21.37 9.47
CA VAL A 100 13.73 20.28 9.77
C VAL A 100 13.92 19.04 8.90
N THR A 101 14.97 18.97 8.09
CA THR A 101 15.23 17.80 7.25
C THR A 101 16.52 17.09 7.63
N GLN A 102 16.55 15.79 7.37
CA GLN A 102 17.73 14.95 7.54
C GLN A 102 17.82 13.94 6.39
N GLU A 103 19.03 13.46 6.11
CA GLU A 103 19.20 12.31 5.22
C GLU A 103 18.80 11.03 5.96
N SER A 104 17.94 10.23 5.33
CA SER A 104 17.55 8.90 5.78
C SER A 104 17.80 7.89 4.67
N ASP A 105 17.85 6.61 5.03
CA ASP A 105 18.02 5.52 4.10
C ASP A 105 16.97 4.44 4.32
N TYR A 106 16.64 3.77 3.23
CA TYR A 106 15.86 2.55 3.23
C TYR A 106 16.49 1.55 2.27
N LEU A 107 15.95 0.33 2.20
CA LEU A 107 16.59 -0.78 1.50
C LEU A 107 16.94 -0.50 0.01
N LEU A 108 16.23 0.42 -0.66
CA LEU A 108 16.45 0.72 -2.08
C LEU A 108 17.18 2.06 -2.33
N GLY A 109 17.55 2.81 -1.29
CA GLY A 109 18.28 4.07 -1.47
C GLY A 109 18.17 5.06 -0.31
N LYS A 110 18.70 6.25 -0.55
CA LYS A 110 18.65 7.39 0.38
C LYS A 110 17.55 8.37 0.00
N TYR A 111 17.00 9.07 0.98
CA TYR A 111 15.96 10.07 0.81
C TYR A 111 16.00 11.13 1.90
N THR A 112 15.29 12.22 1.68
CA THR A 112 15.16 13.29 2.67
C THR A 112 13.95 13.04 3.56
N ALA A 113 14.22 12.99 4.85
CA ALA A 113 13.26 12.71 5.91
C ALA A 113 13.00 13.97 6.76
N LEU A 114 11.86 14.01 7.43
CA LEU A 114 11.57 15.04 8.42
C LEU A 114 12.29 14.71 9.73
N ASN A 115 13.02 15.68 10.29
CA ASN A 115 13.60 15.59 11.62
C ASN A 115 12.64 16.16 12.66
N SER A 116 11.82 15.29 13.25
CA SER A 116 10.83 15.70 14.25
C SER A 116 11.43 16.31 15.51
N ASN A 117 12.70 16.04 15.83
CA ASN A 117 13.36 16.63 17.00
C ASN A 117 13.73 18.10 16.75
N ALA A 118 14.15 18.43 15.53
CA ALA A 118 14.51 19.79 15.14
C ALA A 118 13.28 20.72 15.01
N LEU A 119 12.06 20.17 14.95
CA LEU A 119 10.83 20.97 15.01
C LEU A 119 10.75 21.79 16.31
N ALA A 120 11.27 21.26 17.43
CA ALA A 120 11.22 21.94 18.72
C ALA A 120 12.06 23.24 18.77
N ASP A 121 13.04 23.37 17.87
CA ASP A 121 13.94 24.51 17.80
C ASP A 121 13.38 25.65 16.90
N LEU A 122 12.29 25.39 16.17
CA LEU A 122 11.61 26.39 15.35
C LEU A 122 10.72 27.32 16.17
N THR A 123 10.33 28.45 15.56
CA THR A 123 9.30 29.32 16.10
C THR A 123 7.95 28.59 16.20
N GLU A 124 7.09 28.96 17.15
CA GLU A 124 5.75 28.37 17.29
C GLU A 124 4.93 28.49 16.00
N GLU A 125 5.13 29.57 15.23
CA GLU A 125 4.45 29.78 13.94
C GLU A 125 4.93 28.76 12.89
N ASP A 126 6.24 28.57 12.73
CA ASP A 126 6.81 27.61 11.78
C ASP A 126 6.46 26.16 12.17
N GLN A 127 6.43 25.83 13.46
CA GLN A 127 6.03 24.52 13.95
C GLN A 127 4.61 24.14 13.50
N VAL A 128 3.67 25.08 13.65
CA VAL A 128 2.28 24.88 13.22
C VAL A 128 2.21 24.72 11.71
N GLN A 129 2.95 25.52 10.93
CA GLN A 129 2.95 25.39 9.48
C GLN A 129 3.54 24.06 9.00
N VAL A 130 4.67 23.63 9.56
CA VAL A 130 5.28 22.34 9.21
C VAL A 130 4.36 21.18 9.58
N THR A 131 3.70 21.23 10.73
CA THR A 131 2.73 20.20 11.15
C THR A 131 1.55 20.12 10.20
N ASN A 132 0.98 21.27 9.79
CA ASN A 132 -0.12 21.31 8.83
C ASN A 132 0.29 20.74 7.47
N ILE A 133 1.50 21.07 6.99
CA ILE A 133 2.05 20.49 5.76
C ILE A 133 2.22 18.97 5.92
N GLN A 134 2.77 18.53 7.04
CA GLN A 134 2.98 17.11 7.32
C GLN A 134 1.65 16.33 7.27
N GLU A 135 0.61 16.80 7.95
CA GLU A 135 -0.70 16.15 7.93
C GLU A 135 -1.31 16.11 6.52
N ARG A 136 -1.32 17.26 5.84
CA ARG A 136 -1.89 17.41 4.49
C ARG A 136 -1.18 16.52 3.46
N GLU A 137 0.14 16.53 3.45
CA GLU A 137 0.94 15.77 2.47
C GLU A 137 1.00 14.28 2.81
N THR A 138 1.00 13.90 4.09
CA THR A 138 0.88 12.50 4.50
C THR A 138 -0.45 11.91 4.06
N GLN A 139 -1.54 12.68 4.21
CA GLN A 139 -2.83 12.30 3.68
C GLN A 139 -2.81 12.25 2.15
N GLY A 140 -2.30 13.29 1.48
CA GLY A 140 -2.19 13.35 0.02
C GLY A 140 -1.37 12.19 -0.58
N ALA A 141 -0.36 11.70 0.15
CA ALA A 141 0.45 10.55 -0.26
C ALA A 141 -0.37 9.26 -0.45
N LEU A 142 -1.56 9.13 0.16
CA LEU A 142 -2.49 8.01 -0.09
C LEU A 142 -2.87 7.90 -1.58
N ALA A 143 -2.93 9.02 -2.30
CA ALA A 143 -3.17 9.01 -3.75
C ALA A 143 -1.98 8.37 -4.50
N LYS A 144 -0.74 8.68 -4.11
CA LYS A 144 0.46 8.05 -4.69
C LYS A 144 0.47 6.55 -4.42
N MET A 145 0.04 6.14 -3.22
CA MET A 145 -0.06 4.73 -2.84
C MET A 145 -1.10 3.95 -3.65
N CYS A 146 -2.00 4.59 -4.38
CA CYS A 146 -2.90 3.91 -5.32
C CYS A 146 -2.14 3.16 -6.42
N MET A 147 -0.86 3.46 -6.66
CA MET A 147 -0.04 2.73 -7.63
C MET A 147 0.05 1.23 -7.32
N PHE A 148 0.06 0.83 -6.04
CA PHE A 148 0.16 -0.58 -5.67
C PHE A 148 -1.09 -1.36 -6.11
N PRO A 149 -2.32 -1.02 -5.66
CA PRO A 149 -3.50 -1.73 -6.12
C PRO A 149 -3.80 -1.49 -7.61
N ALA A 150 -3.34 -0.40 -8.23
CA ALA A 150 -3.42 -0.22 -9.67
C ALA A 150 -2.57 -1.24 -10.43
N PHE A 151 -1.32 -1.46 -10.01
CA PHE A 151 -0.48 -2.51 -10.57
C PHE A 151 -1.11 -3.90 -10.36
N MET A 152 -1.62 -4.18 -9.16
CA MET A 152 -2.31 -5.44 -8.89
C MET A 152 -3.56 -5.64 -9.76
N LEU A 153 -4.34 -4.58 -9.98
CA LEU A 153 -5.50 -4.60 -10.88
C LEU A 153 -5.09 -5.02 -12.29
N ILE A 154 -4.00 -4.45 -12.82
CA ILE A 154 -3.46 -4.84 -14.13
C ILE A 154 -3.07 -6.32 -14.15
N CYS A 155 -2.35 -6.80 -13.13
CA CYS A 155 -1.98 -8.21 -13.02
C CYS A 155 -3.20 -9.13 -12.97
N TYR A 156 -4.23 -8.79 -12.21
CA TYR A 156 -5.45 -9.61 -12.12
C TYR A 156 -6.30 -9.56 -13.38
N ILE A 157 -6.36 -8.43 -14.09
CA ILE A 157 -6.95 -8.36 -15.41
C ILE A 157 -6.18 -9.29 -16.36
N GLY A 158 -4.84 -9.26 -16.33
CA GLY A 158 -3.99 -10.17 -17.10
C GLY A 158 -4.29 -11.64 -16.80
N LEU A 159 -4.42 -12.01 -15.52
CA LEU A 159 -4.80 -13.37 -15.11
C LEU A 159 -6.20 -13.76 -15.60
N ILE A 160 -7.18 -12.86 -15.53
CA ILE A 160 -8.53 -13.09 -16.04
C ILE A 160 -8.50 -13.36 -17.54
N LEU A 161 -7.77 -12.54 -18.31
CA LEU A 161 -7.62 -12.72 -19.75
C LEU A 161 -6.89 -14.04 -20.08
N TYR A 162 -5.85 -14.37 -19.33
CA TYR A 162 -5.12 -15.63 -19.45
C TYR A 162 -6.04 -16.83 -19.25
N PHE A 163 -6.81 -16.88 -18.15
CA PHE A 163 -7.74 -17.98 -17.90
C PHE A 163 -8.87 -18.02 -18.93
N LYS A 164 -9.38 -16.86 -19.36
CA LYS A 164 -10.37 -16.81 -20.44
C LYS A 164 -9.84 -17.44 -21.73
N GLY A 165 -8.57 -17.19 -22.08
CA GLY A 165 -7.90 -17.79 -23.22
C GLY A 165 -7.73 -19.32 -23.13
N GLN A 166 -7.76 -19.90 -21.92
CA GLN A 166 -7.66 -21.34 -21.69
C GLN A 166 -9.02 -22.04 -21.47
N GLY A 167 -10.12 -21.38 -21.82
CA GLY A 167 -11.47 -21.93 -21.63
C GLY A 167 -12.04 -21.70 -20.23
N GLY A 168 -11.56 -20.67 -19.53
CA GLY A 168 -12.05 -20.23 -18.23
C GLY A 168 -11.17 -20.66 -17.04
N TYR A 169 -11.44 -20.05 -15.89
CA TYR A 169 -10.80 -20.44 -14.63
C TYR A 169 -11.26 -21.84 -14.21
N LYS A 170 -10.32 -22.72 -13.89
CA LYS A 170 -10.59 -24.08 -13.43
C LYS A 170 -9.69 -24.41 -12.22
N PRO A 171 -10.25 -24.85 -11.08
CA PRO A 171 -9.45 -25.38 -9.99
C PRO A 171 -8.65 -26.60 -10.46
N LYS A 172 -7.39 -26.71 -10.06
CA LYS A 172 -6.61 -27.94 -10.28
C LYS A 172 -7.00 -28.95 -9.22
N VAL A 173 -7.36 -30.15 -9.65
CA VAL A 173 -7.76 -31.24 -8.76
C VAL A 173 -6.66 -32.30 -8.78
N LEU A 174 -6.33 -32.85 -7.62
CA LEU A 174 -5.49 -34.04 -7.52
C LEU A 174 -6.38 -35.24 -7.81
N GLY A 175 -6.20 -35.88 -8.98
CA GLY A 175 -6.84 -37.16 -9.26
C GLY A 175 -6.33 -38.21 -8.27
N GLY A 176 -7.24 -38.95 -7.63
CA GLY A 176 -6.89 -40.06 -6.76
C GLY A 176 -6.36 -41.23 -7.59
N THR A 177 -5.04 -41.34 -7.71
CA THR A 177 -4.40 -42.63 -8.02
C THR A 177 -4.08 -43.33 -6.70
N HIS A 178 -5.11 -43.89 -6.08
CA HIS A 178 -4.94 -45.14 -5.34
C HIS A 178 -5.30 -46.25 -6.34
N SER A 179 -4.28 -46.77 -7.02
CA SER A 179 -4.34 -48.12 -7.56
C SER A 179 -4.13 -49.06 -6.38
N ASP A 180 -5.12 -49.94 -6.18
CA ASP A 180 -5.10 -51.08 -5.24
C ASP A 180 -3.83 -51.94 -5.34
#